data_AF-A0AAE0A028-F1
#
_entry.id   AF-A0AAE0A028-F1
#
_cell.length_a   1.000
_cell.length_b   1.000
_cell.length_c   1.000
_cell.angle_alpha   90.00
_cell.angle_beta   90.00
_cell.angle_gamma   90.00
#
_symmetry.space_group_name_H-M   'P 1'
#
loop_
_entity.id
_entity.type
_entity.pdbx_description
1 polymer ?
#
loop_
_entity_poly.entity_id
_entity_poly.type
_entity_poly.pdbx_seq_one_letter_code
_entity_poly.pdbx_strand_id
1 'polypeptide(L)'
;MDPQAFIRLSIGSLGLRIPGSALNSARSGIQAFSSPCLCEIRLRGFPVRTTPVPFISSPDAIPDAHSIASSFYLEESDLKALLAPGCFYSPHAYLEIVVFTGRKGFHCGVGVKRHQIGTFKLEVGPEWGEGKPVILFNGWIGIGKNKQESGKPEAELHLRVKLDPDPRYVFQFEDVTMLSPQIVQLQGSIRQPIFSCKFSRERVPQVDPLSAYWSGSVDSVDIETERRERKGWKVKIHDLSGSAIAAAFITTPFVPSTGCDWVARSNPGAWLIVHPDACRPESWQPWGKLEAWRERGIRDSICCRFHLLSEGQESGNVLMSEILISAEKGGEFFIDTDRQLRTAAATPIPSPQSSGDFSGLGPVTGGFVMSCRVQGEGKSSKPTVQLAMRHVTCVEDAAIFMALAAAVDLSIEACRPFRRKLRRRSHHSL
;
A
#
# COMPACT_ATOMS: atom_id res chain seq x y z
N MET A 1 -5.86 4.61 23.50
CA MET A 1 -5.25 3.69 22.52
C MET A 1 -3.75 3.93 22.61
N ASP A 2 -2.96 2.86 22.74
CA ASP A 2 -1.51 2.98 22.91
C ASP A 2 -0.75 2.55 21.64
N PRO A 3 0.06 3.42 21.03
CA PRO A 3 0.76 3.08 19.80
C PRO A 3 1.97 2.18 20.07
N GLN A 4 2.30 1.36 19.08
CA GLN A 4 3.55 0.61 19.02
C GLN A 4 4.64 1.45 18.33
N ALA A 5 5.89 1.19 18.69
CA ALA A 5 7.05 1.84 18.09
C ALA A 5 7.31 1.28 16.69
N PHE A 6 7.33 2.18 15.71
CA PHE A 6 7.69 1.91 14.31
C PHE A 6 8.61 3.03 13.86
N ILE A 7 9.46 2.72 12.88
CA ILE A 7 10.48 3.66 12.40
C ILE A 7 10.40 3.75 10.89
N ARG A 8 10.42 4.98 10.38
CA ARG A 8 10.47 5.27 8.95
C ARG A 8 11.88 5.65 8.56
N LEU A 9 12.50 4.85 7.70
CA LEU A 9 13.75 5.17 7.01
C LEU A 9 13.42 5.81 5.67
N SER A 10 13.74 7.09 5.51
CA SER A 10 13.52 7.85 4.27
C SER A 10 14.85 8.11 3.57
N ILE A 11 14.90 7.80 2.27
CA ILE A 11 16.01 8.10 1.37
C ILE A 11 15.51 9.15 0.39
N GLY A 12 16.12 10.32 0.41
CA GLY A 12 15.71 11.48 -0.36
C GLY A 12 16.87 12.25 -0.98
N SER A 13 16.53 13.35 -1.65
CA SER A 13 17.49 14.31 -2.22
C SER A 13 18.55 13.64 -3.11
N LEU A 14 18.15 12.66 -3.91
CA LEU A 14 19.07 11.94 -4.80
C LEU A 14 19.56 12.85 -5.92
N GLY A 15 20.87 12.88 -6.16
CA GLY A 15 21.46 13.61 -7.29
C GLY A 15 22.81 13.03 -7.67
N LEU A 16 23.10 12.95 -8.96
CA LEU A 16 24.37 12.40 -9.47
C LEU A 16 25.21 13.50 -10.14
N ARG A 17 26.49 13.58 -9.77
CA ARG A 17 27.51 14.41 -10.42
C ARG A 17 28.62 13.50 -10.94
N ILE A 18 29.09 13.72 -12.16
CA ILE A 18 30.24 13.00 -12.74
C ILE A 18 31.25 14.06 -13.20
N PRO A 19 32.31 14.33 -12.40
CA PRO A 19 33.35 15.27 -12.78
C PRO A 19 34.06 14.81 -14.07
N GLY A 20 34.08 15.65 -15.11
CA GLY A 20 34.81 15.38 -16.36
C GLY A 20 33.95 15.19 -17.62
N SER A 21 32.62 15.07 -17.51
CA SER A 21 31.75 15.03 -18.71
C SER A 21 31.58 16.40 -19.38
N ALA A 22 31.99 17.49 -18.75
CA ALA A 22 31.84 18.85 -19.25
C ALA A 22 32.96 19.30 -20.21
N LEU A 23 34.06 18.56 -20.35
CA LEU A 23 35.21 19.03 -21.15
C LEU A 23 35.27 18.48 -22.58
N ASN A 24 34.56 17.39 -22.89
CA ASN A 24 34.66 16.75 -24.23
C ASN A 24 33.45 16.98 -25.15
N SER A 25 32.35 17.57 -24.68
CA SER A 25 31.19 17.86 -25.53
C SER A 25 31.26 19.22 -26.25
N ALA A 26 32.28 20.05 -25.98
CA ALA A 26 32.43 21.35 -26.63
C ALA A 26 32.97 21.26 -28.07
N ARG A 27 33.47 20.08 -28.49
CA ARG A 27 33.96 19.85 -29.88
C ARG A 27 33.10 18.94 -30.74
N SER A 28 32.03 18.38 -30.19
CA SER A 28 31.06 17.59 -30.95
C SER A 28 29.69 17.80 -30.32
N GLY A 29 28.81 18.50 -31.03
CA GLY A 29 27.45 18.86 -30.59
C GLY A 29 26.50 17.67 -30.45
N ILE A 30 26.88 16.68 -29.63
CA ILE A 30 26.11 15.46 -29.39
C ILE A 30 25.95 15.27 -27.88
N GLN A 31 24.77 15.68 -27.40
CA GLN A 31 24.03 15.25 -26.21
C GLN A 31 24.85 14.66 -25.03
N ALA A 32 24.94 15.44 -23.94
CA ALA A 32 25.25 14.94 -22.61
C ALA A 32 24.29 13.80 -22.21
N PHE A 33 24.83 12.65 -21.79
CA PHE A 33 24.14 11.44 -21.28
C PHE A 33 22.64 11.28 -21.65
N SER A 34 22.34 10.77 -22.85
CA SER A 34 20.95 10.52 -23.29
C SER A 34 20.26 9.31 -22.61
N SER A 35 20.87 8.71 -21.58
CA SER A 35 20.36 7.51 -20.90
C SER A 35 20.06 7.82 -19.43
N PRO A 36 18.85 7.51 -18.92
CA PRO A 36 18.50 7.76 -17.53
C PRO A 36 19.41 6.95 -16.59
N CYS A 37 19.94 7.59 -15.56
CA CYS A 37 20.64 6.91 -14.48
C CYS A 37 19.59 6.34 -13.52
N LEU A 38 19.78 5.08 -13.11
CA LEU A 38 18.88 4.38 -12.21
C LEU A 38 19.66 3.93 -10.99
N CYS A 39 19.14 4.20 -9.78
CA CYS A 39 19.66 3.59 -8.57
C CYS A 39 18.77 2.44 -8.10
N GLU A 40 19.41 1.45 -7.49
CA GLU A 40 18.77 0.42 -6.69
C GLU A 40 19.07 0.67 -5.22
N ILE A 41 18.01 0.81 -4.43
CA ILE A 41 18.05 1.00 -2.98
C ILE A 41 17.70 -0.35 -2.35
N ARG A 42 18.63 -0.87 -1.56
CA ARG A 42 18.59 -2.22 -1.00
C ARG A 42 18.77 -2.16 0.51
N LEU A 43 17.88 -2.85 1.22
CA LEU A 43 17.97 -3.08 2.64
C LEU A 43 17.68 -4.56 2.89
N ARG A 44 18.49 -5.21 3.73
CA ARG A 44 18.37 -6.66 4.00
C ARG A 44 16.97 -6.98 4.53
N GLY A 45 16.31 -8.00 3.97
CA GLY A 45 14.96 -8.39 4.37
C GLY A 45 13.83 -7.61 3.67
N PHE A 46 14.15 -6.55 2.92
CA PHE A 46 13.17 -5.71 2.24
C PHE A 46 13.26 -5.83 0.71
N PRO A 47 12.16 -5.60 -0.03
CA PRO A 47 12.17 -5.60 -1.49
C PRO A 47 13.02 -4.45 -2.04
N VAL A 48 13.86 -4.75 -3.03
CA VAL A 48 14.69 -3.77 -3.72
C VAL A 48 13.82 -2.73 -4.42
N ARG A 49 14.17 -1.45 -4.25
CA ARG A 49 13.49 -0.33 -4.90
C ARG A 49 14.38 0.27 -5.98
N THR A 50 13.85 0.45 -7.18
CA THR A 50 14.54 1.12 -8.28
C THR A 50 13.92 2.47 -8.53
N THR A 51 14.73 3.52 -8.60
CA THR A 51 14.28 4.90 -8.86
C THR A 51 15.26 5.60 -9.80
N PRO A 52 14.78 6.50 -10.69
CA PRO A 52 15.67 7.37 -11.45
C PRO A 52 16.45 8.29 -10.51
N VAL A 53 17.68 8.61 -10.92
CA VAL A 53 18.53 9.59 -10.24
C VAL A 53 18.78 10.75 -11.20
N PRO A 54 18.40 11.98 -10.84
CA PRO A 54 18.64 13.14 -11.68
C PRO A 54 20.14 13.44 -11.76
N PHE A 55 20.60 13.77 -12.96
CA PHE A 55 21.96 14.25 -13.19
C PHE A 55 22.02 15.76 -12.90
N ILE A 56 22.99 16.19 -12.11
CA ILE A 56 23.14 17.58 -11.68
C ILE A 56 24.40 18.15 -12.31
N SER A 57 24.20 19.00 -13.31
CA SER A 57 25.29 19.58 -14.10
C SER A 57 25.94 20.81 -13.44
N SER A 58 25.22 21.51 -12.57
CA SER A 58 25.70 22.73 -11.90
C SER A 58 26.23 22.41 -10.49
N PRO A 59 27.42 22.91 -10.10
CA PRO A 59 27.97 22.72 -8.76
C PRO A 59 27.12 23.40 -7.66
N ASP A 60 26.36 24.44 -8.00
CA ASP A 60 25.52 25.21 -7.06
C ASP A 60 24.09 24.66 -6.95
N ALA A 61 23.70 23.73 -7.82
CA ALA A 61 22.37 23.13 -7.77
C ALA A 61 22.27 22.13 -6.60
N ILE A 62 21.47 22.49 -5.60
CA ILE A 62 21.15 21.65 -4.44
C ILE A 62 19.91 20.81 -4.78
N PRO A 63 19.97 19.47 -4.64
CA PRO A 63 18.79 18.63 -4.82
C PRO A 63 17.69 19.03 -3.84
N ASP A 64 16.42 18.90 -4.25
CA ASP A 64 15.29 19.20 -3.37
C ASP A 64 15.39 18.42 -2.05
N ALA A 65 15.48 19.17 -0.94
CA ALA A 65 15.63 18.66 0.42
C ALA A 65 14.39 17.91 0.93
N HIS A 66 13.24 18.12 0.27
CA HIS A 66 11.95 17.50 0.60
C HIS A 66 11.60 16.33 -0.33
N SER A 67 12.38 16.09 -1.38
CA SER A 67 12.17 14.96 -2.28
C SER A 67 12.50 13.64 -1.59
N ILE A 68 11.53 12.71 -1.58
CA ILE A 68 11.71 11.35 -1.04
C ILE A 68 11.70 10.36 -2.20
N ALA A 69 12.83 9.68 -2.39
CA ALA A 69 13.00 8.69 -3.44
C ALA A 69 12.48 7.30 -3.01
N SER A 70 12.69 6.93 -1.75
CA SER A 70 12.19 5.68 -1.18
C SER A 70 12.02 5.76 0.33
N SER A 71 11.06 5.00 0.86
CA SER A 71 10.79 4.86 2.29
C SER A 71 10.74 3.37 2.65
N PHE A 72 11.33 3.01 3.78
CA PHE A 72 11.15 1.70 4.44
C PHE A 72 10.51 1.94 5.79
N TYR A 73 9.64 1.01 6.19
CA TYR A 73 8.97 1.04 7.49
C TYR A 73 9.44 -0.19 8.25
N LEU A 74 10.02 0.04 9.42
CA LEU A 74 10.69 -0.97 10.23
C LEU A 74 9.89 -1.20 11.51
N GLU A 75 9.55 -2.45 11.78
CA GLU A 75 9.09 -2.93 13.09
C GLU A 75 10.28 -3.20 14.03
N GLU A 76 10.00 -3.34 15.31
CA GLU A 76 11.02 -3.71 16.30
C GLU A 76 11.70 -5.04 15.96
N SER A 77 10.95 -6.00 15.42
CA SER A 77 11.44 -7.30 14.93
C SER A 77 12.39 -7.14 13.74
N ASP A 78 12.05 -6.27 12.79
CA ASP A 78 12.89 -5.97 11.62
C ASP A 78 14.23 -5.36 12.04
N LEU A 79 14.17 -4.41 12.97
CA LEU A 79 15.38 -3.77 13.48
C LEU A 79 16.28 -4.77 14.22
N LYS A 80 15.70 -5.61 15.08
CA LYS A 80 16.41 -6.72 15.72
C LYS A 80 17.07 -7.65 14.70
N ALA A 81 16.39 -7.96 13.61
CA ALA A 81 16.92 -8.80 12.54
C ALA A 81 18.05 -8.11 11.74
N LEU A 82 17.98 -6.78 11.57
CA LEU A 82 19.03 -6.01 10.90
C LEU A 82 20.30 -5.87 11.76
N LEU A 83 20.13 -5.73 13.08
CA LEU A 83 21.23 -5.65 14.05
C LEU A 83 21.84 -7.01 14.39
N ALA A 84 21.11 -8.11 14.14
CA ALA A 84 21.61 -9.45 14.35
C ALA A 84 22.81 -9.76 13.42
N PRO A 85 23.89 -10.38 13.94
CA PRO A 85 25.03 -10.76 13.13
C PRO A 85 24.63 -11.66 11.96
N GLY A 86 25.07 -11.33 10.75
CA GLY A 86 24.83 -12.16 9.58
C GLY A 86 25.61 -13.49 9.64
N CYS A 87 25.01 -14.56 9.11
CA CYS A 87 25.74 -15.81 8.88
C CYS A 87 26.57 -15.68 7.58
N PHE A 88 27.88 -15.92 7.66
CA PHE A 88 28.84 -15.93 6.55
C PHE A 88 29.10 -14.55 5.87
N TYR A 89 30.35 -14.08 6.04
CA TYR A 89 31.04 -12.99 5.33
C TYR A 89 30.65 -11.51 5.57
N SER A 90 29.50 -11.16 6.13
CA SER A 90 29.21 -9.75 6.52
C SER A 90 28.54 -9.68 7.89
N PRO A 91 29.25 -9.25 8.95
CA PRO A 91 28.70 -9.21 10.30
C PRO A 91 27.52 -8.23 10.40
N HIS A 92 27.55 -7.11 9.68
CA HIS A 92 26.56 -6.03 9.79
C HIS A 92 25.64 -5.93 8.56
N ALA A 93 24.42 -5.44 8.78
CA ALA A 93 23.50 -5.05 7.72
C ALA A 93 23.83 -3.65 7.20
N TYR A 94 23.57 -3.42 5.91
CA TYR A 94 23.82 -2.13 5.26
C TYR A 94 22.59 -1.69 4.48
N LEU A 95 22.31 -0.40 4.50
CA LEU A 95 21.59 0.28 3.43
C LEU A 95 22.56 0.47 2.26
N GLU A 96 22.28 -0.20 1.14
CA GLU A 96 23.10 -0.13 -0.06
C GLU A 96 22.34 0.61 -1.16
N ILE A 97 22.99 1.60 -1.77
CA ILE A 97 22.46 2.34 -2.91
C ILE A 97 23.45 2.17 -4.06
N VAL A 98 23.04 1.43 -5.09
CA VAL A 98 23.87 1.13 -6.26
C VAL A 98 23.38 1.95 -7.44
N VAL A 99 24.25 2.76 -8.04
CA VAL A 99 23.92 3.63 -9.17
C VAL A 99 24.43 3.02 -10.46
N PHE A 100 23.60 3.08 -11.50
CA PHE A 100 23.90 2.49 -12.79
C PHE A 100 23.52 3.42 -13.95
N THR A 101 24.27 3.29 -15.05
CA THR A 101 23.92 3.85 -16.37
C THR A 101 23.43 2.77 -17.35
N GLY A 102 22.64 3.19 -18.34
CA GLY A 102 22.19 2.37 -19.47
C GLY A 102 20.71 2.00 -19.44
N ARG A 103 20.16 1.63 -20.61
CA ARG A 103 18.75 1.23 -20.75
C ARG A 103 18.52 -0.22 -20.32
N LYS A 104 17.44 -0.48 -19.59
CA LYS A 104 16.92 -1.83 -19.36
C LYS A 104 16.27 -2.32 -20.66
N GLY A 105 16.94 -3.19 -21.40
CA GLY A 105 16.37 -3.82 -22.58
C GLY A 105 15.22 -4.76 -22.19
N PHE A 106 14.02 -4.49 -22.70
CA PHE A 106 13.03 -5.53 -22.95
C PHE A 106 13.28 -6.05 -24.37
N HIS A 107 12.94 -7.31 -24.66
CA HIS A 107 13.09 -8.01 -25.96
C HIS A 107 14.34 -8.93 -26.10
N CYS A 108 14.12 -10.07 -26.76
CA CYS A 108 14.90 -11.32 -26.78
C CYS A 108 16.44 -11.21 -26.85
N GLY A 109 17.10 -11.93 -25.93
CA GLY A 109 18.28 -12.74 -26.25
C GLY A 109 19.68 -12.11 -26.17
N VAL A 110 19.82 -10.78 -26.15
CA VAL A 110 21.16 -10.14 -26.02
C VAL A 110 21.10 -9.04 -24.97
N GLY A 111 21.60 -9.33 -23.76
CA GLY A 111 21.54 -8.40 -22.63
C GLY A 111 22.40 -7.17 -22.85
N VAL A 112 21.76 -5.99 -22.97
CA VAL A 112 22.44 -4.70 -22.82
C VAL A 112 22.99 -4.64 -21.40
N LYS A 113 24.32 -4.68 -21.24
CA LYS A 113 24.99 -4.64 -19.93
C LYS A 113 24.73 -3.29 -19.27
N ARG A 114 23.92 -3.28 -18.21
CA ARG A 114 23.82 -2.15 -17.27
C ARG A 114 25.19 -1.93 -16.63
N HIS A 115 25.74 -0.72 -16.75
CA HIS A 115 27.06 -0.40 -16.20
C HIS A 115 26.91 0.23 -14.82
N GLN A 116 27.57 -0.33 -13.80
CA GLN A 116 27.53 0.19 -12.45
C GLN A 116 28.51 1.35 -12.32
N ILE A 117 28.02 2.54 -11.98
CA ILE A 117 28.82 3.74 -11.72
C ILE A 117 29.50 3.61 -10.36
N GLY A 118 28.73 3.18 -9.36
CA GLY A 118 29.19 3.25 -7.99
C GLY A 118 28.20 2.72 -6.97
N THR A 119 28.66 2.62 -5.73
CA THR A 119 27.88 2.14 -4.59
C THR A 119 28.11 2.99 -3.36
N PHE A 120 27.02 3.43 -2.75
CA PHE A 120 26.99 3.96 -1.39
C PHE A 120 26.56 2.85 -0.43
N LYS A 121 27.21 2.78 0.74
CA LYS A 121 26.85 1.87 1.83
C LYS A 121 26.80 2.64 3.14
N LEU A 122 25.73 2.45 3.89
CA LEU A 122 25.55 2.97 5.24
C LEU A 122 25.25 1.80 6.17
N GLU A 123 26.04 1.67 7.24
CA GLU A 123 25.87 0.60 8.22
C GLU A 123 24.60 0.81 9.04
N VAL A 124 23.92 -0.30 9.37
CA VAL A 124 22.81 -0.28 10.32
C VAL A 124 23.40 -0.35 11.73
N GLY A 125 23.28 0.74 12.47
CA GLY A 125 23.76 0.85 13.85
C GLY A 125 22.64 0.88 14.89
N PRO A 126 22.98 0.82 16.18
CA PRO A 126 22.00 0.84 17.28
C PRO A 126 21.18 2.13 17.33
N GLU A 127 21.68 3.23 16.78
CA GLU A 127 20.99 4.53 16.69
C GLU A 127 19.67 4.43 15.92
N TRP A 128 19.51 3.39 15.09
CA TRP A 128 18.28 3.12 14.36
C TRP A 128 17.13 2.73 15.27
N GLY A 129 17.39 2.33 16.52
CA GLY A 129 16.38 1.93 17.50
C GLY A 129 16.07 2.95 18.59
N GLU A 130 16.70 4.12 18.58
CA GLU A 130 16.57 5.12 19.66
C GLU A 130 15.20 5.81 19.71
N GLY A 131 14.37 5.65 18.68
CA GLY A 131 13.02 6.23 18.63
C GLY A 131 13.01 7.76 18.47
N LYS A 132 14.14 8.37 18.10
CA LYS A 132 14.28 9.81 17.85
C LYS A 132 14.51 10.10 16.37
N PRO A 133 14.10 11.26 15.87
CA PRO A 133 14.47 11.69 14.52
C PRO A 133 15.99 11.84 14.40
N VAL A 134 16.61 11.16 13.42
CA VAL A 134 18.06 11.19 13.20
C VAL A 134 18.34 11.32 11.71
N ILE A 135 19.27 12.20 11.34
CA ILE A 135 19.82 12.26 9.97
C ILE A 135 21.12 11.45 9.99
N LEU A 136 21.10 10.27 9.37
CA LEU A 136 22.26 9.39 9.32
C LEU A 136 23.29 9.86 8.29
N PHE A 137 22.82 10.48 7.21
CA PHE A 137 23.68 11.02 6.17
C PHE A 137 22.97 12.15 5.43
N ASN A 138 23.70 13.22 5.10
CA ASN A 138 23.21 14.31 4.25
C ASN A 138 24.39 14.99 3.54
N GLY A 139 24.42 14.89 2.20
CA GLY A 139 25.42 15.59 1.40
C GLY A 139 25.90 14.80 0.20
N TRP A 140 26.99 15.29 -0.41
CA TRP A 140 27.67 14.65 -1.54
C TRP A 140 28.71 13.64 -1.06
N ILE A 141 28.77 12.47 -1.72
CA ILE A 141 29.78 11.44 -1.44
C ILE A 141 30.26 10.76 -2.73
N GLY A 142 31.56 10.48 -2.81
CA GLY A 142 32.14 9.73 -3.93
C GLY A 142 31.71 8.27 -3.93
N ILE A 143 31.23 7.75 -5.07
CA ILE A 143 30.69 6.38 -5.19
C ILE A 143 31.50 5.46 -6.13
N GLY A 144 32.51 5.98 -6.84
CA GLY A 144 33.31 5.24 -7.82
C GLY A 144 34.44 4.38 -7.21
N LYS A 145 34.86 3.33 -7.94
CA LYS A 145 35.89 2.37 -7.50
C LYS A 145 37.34 2.85 -7.68
N ASN A 146 37.58 3.86 -8.52
CA ASN A 146 38.92 4.34 -8.81
C ASN A 146 39.27 5.58 -7.98
N LYS A 147 40.08 5.40 -6.95
CA LYS A 147 40.93 6.48 -6.42
C LYS A 147 42.09 6.65 -7.40
N GLN A 148 41.92 7.45 -8.46
CA GLN A 148 43.08 7.93 -9.21
C GLN A 148 43.97 8.77 -8.27
N GLU A 149 45.28 8.78 -8.55
CA GLU A 149 46.34 9.50 -7.82
C GLU A 149 46.09 11.01 -7.63
N SER A 150 45.02 11.58 -8.22
CA SER A 150 44.61 12.99 -8.12
C SER A 150 43.54 13.29 -7.06
N GLY A 151 43.10 12.31 -6.25
CA GLY A 151 42.31 12.55 -5.04
C GLY A 151 40.84 12.97 -5.22
N LYS A 152 40.33 13.15 -6.46
CA LYS A 152 38.91 13.46 -6.72
C LYS A 152 38.11 12.23 -7.16
N PRO A 153 36.90 12.00 -6.61
CA PRO A 153 36.05 10.88 -7.01
C PRO A 153 35.52 11.04 -8.45
N GLU A 154 35.50 9.92 -9.20
CA GLU A 154 34.99 9.86 -10.59
C GLU A 154 33.49 10.13 -10.72
N ALA A 155 32.72 9.86 -9.66
CA ALA A 155 31.31 10.19 -9.56
C ALA A 155 30.93 10.46 -8.10
N GLU A 156 30.10 11.47 -7.90
CA GLU A 156 29.55 11.87 -6.61
C GLU A 156 28.03 11.68 -6.60
N LEU A 157 27.51 11.14 -5.50
CA LEU A 157 26.09 10.98 -5.24
C LEU A 157 25.71 11.90 -4.09
N HIS A 158 24.71 12.74 -4.29
CA HIS A 158 24.00 13.39 -3.21
C HIS A 158 22.87 12.50 -2.75
N LEU A 159 22.69 12.42 -1.44
CA LEU A 159 21.54 11.78 -0.84
C LEU A 159 21.34 12.30 0.59
N ARG A 160 20.12 12.15 1.07
CA ARG A 160 19.75 12.34 2.47
C ARG A 160 19.14 11.04 2.99
N VAL A 161 19.68 10.51 4.07
CA VAL A 161 19.16 9.34 4.77
C VAL A 161 18.70 9.79 6.15
N LYS A 162 17.39 9.64 6.42
CA LYS A 162 16.74 10.11 7.63
C LYS A 162 15.92 9.00 8.26
N LEU A 163 15.99 8.90 9.58
CA LEU A 163 15.11 8.10 10.42
C LEU A 163 14.12 9.04 11.11
N ASP A 164 12.85 8.66 11.10
CA ASP A 164 11.78 9.34 11.83
C ASP A 164 10.96 8.32 12.63
N PRO A 165 10.54 8.65 13.87
CA PRO A 165 9.56 7.85 14.59
C PRO A 165 8.22 7.89 13.83
N ASP A 166 7.60 6.72 13.67
CA ASP A 166 6.35 6.54 12.95
C ASP A 166 5.34 5.71 13.76
N PRO A 167 5.01 6.10 15.02
CA PRO A 167 4.19 5.29 15.92
C PRO A 167 2.86 4.87 15.28
N ARG A 168 2.45 3.61 15.50
CA ARG A 168 1.25 3.03 14.88
C ARG A 168 0.36 2.30 15.86
N TYR A 169 -0.94 2.40 15.68
CA TYR A 169 -1.88 1.48 16.29
C TYR A 169 -1.96 0.20 15.46
N VAL A 170 -1.93 -0.95 16.13
CA VAL A 170 -2.07 -2.27 15.48
C VAL A 170 -3.36 -2.89 15.99
N PHE A 171 -4.27 -3.21 15.07
CA PHE A 171 -5.55 -3.84 15.35
C PHE A 171 -5.61 -5.23 14.72
N GLN A 172 -6.40 -6.10 15.31
CA GLN A 172 -6.69 -7.42 14.77
C GLN A 172 -8.16 -7.77 14.98
N PHE A 173 -8.78 -8.27 13.91
CA PHE A 173 -10.10 -8.89 13.98
C PHE A 173 -9.95 -10.27 14.64
N GLU A 174 -10.71 -10.53 15.70
CA GLU A 174 -10.55 -11.77 16.48
C GLU A 174 -11.04 -13.01 15.74
N ASP A 175 -11.91 -12.82 14.75
CA ASP A 175 -12.46 -13.88 13.92
C ASP A 175 -12.76 -13.38 12.49
N VAL A 176 -13.36 -14.24 11.68
CA VAL A 176 -13.82 -13.95 10.32
C VAL A 176 -14.79 -12.77 10.33
N THR A 177 -14.55 -11.77 9.47
CA THR A 177 -15.36 -10.54 9.37
C THR A 177 -16.87 -10.80 9.24
N MET A 178 -17.27 -11.85 8.50
CA MET A 178 -18.68 -12.24 8.33
C MET A 178 -19.37 -12.73 9.61
N LEU A 179 -18.59 -13.17 10.61
CA LEU A 179 -19.10 -13.66 11.90
C LEU A 179 -19.25 -12.55 12.94
N SER A 180 -19.12 -11.28 12.52
CA SER A 180 -19.25 -10.12 13.41
C SER A 180 -18.28 -10.14 14.60
N PRO A 181 -16.96 -10.17 14.35
CA PRO A 181 -15.94 -10.32 15.40
C PRO A 181 -15.74 -9.05 16.23
N GLN A 182 -15.13 -9.19 17.40
CA GLN A 182 -14.48 -8.07 18.07
C GLN A 182 -13.20 -7.67 17.33
N ILE A 183 -12.84 -6.40 17.46
CA ILE A 183 -11.57 -5.85 16.97
C ILE A 183 -10.77 -5.41 18.17
N VAL A 184 -9.62 -6.06 18.36
CA VAL A 184 -8.71 -5.79 19.47
C VAL A 184 -7.53 -4.96 19.00
N GLN A 185 -7.11 -4.00 19.80
CA GLN A 185 -5.81 -3.38 19.70
C GLN A 185 -4.75 -4.33 20.29
N LEU A 186 -3.68 -4.56 19.55
CA LEU A 186 -2.52 -5.33 19.98
C LEU A 186 -1.48 -4.39 20.59
N GLN A 187 -0.99 -4.74 21.77
CA GLN A 187 0.09 -4.04 22.46
C GLN A 187 1.03 -5.08 23.07
N GLY A 188 2.06 -5.48 22.33
CA GLY A 188 2.91 -6.62 22.72
C GLY A 188 2.07 -7.89 22.87
N SER A 189 2.03 -8.46 24.08
CA SER A 189 1.21 -9.63 24.41
C SER A 189 -0.23 -9.29 24.84
N ILE A 190 -0.53 -8.01 25.06
CA ILE A 190 -1.85 -7.56 25.52
C ILE A 190 -2.78 -7.37 24.31
N ARG A 191 -4.02 -7.84 24.46
CA ARG A 191 -5.09 -7.71 23.46
C ARG A 191 -6.26 -6.99 24.11
N GLN A 192 -6.53 -5.76 23.70
CA GLN A 192 -7.59 -4.91 24.27
C GLN A 192 -8.72 -4.72 23.27
N PRO A 193 -9.97 -5.10 23.55
CA PRO A 193 -11.09 -4.83 22.65
C PRO A 193 -11.35 -3.32 22.58
N ILE A 194 -11.43 -2.78 21.36
CA ILE A 194 -11.73 -1.36 21.10
C ILE A 194 -13.02 -1.21 20.31
N PHE A 195 -13.29 -2.13 19.38
CA PHE A 195 -14.48 -2.09 18.54
C PHE A 195 -15.18 -3.44 18.45
N SER A 196 -16.44 -3.41 18.04
CA SER A 196 -17.15 -4.58 17.53
C SER A 196 -17.53 -4.40 16.07
N CYS A 197 -17.25 -5.41 15.24
CA CYS A 197 -17.65 -5.46 13.85
C CYS A 197 -18.98 -6.19 13.76
N LYS A 198 -19.98 -5.59 13.09
CA LYS A 198 -21.26 -6.23 12.79
C LYS A 198 -21.44 -6.36 11.30
N PHE A 199 -21.36 -7.59 10.81
CA PHE A 199 -21.71 -7.92 9.43
C PHE A 199 -23.20 -8.21 9.33
N SER A 200 -23.84 -7.74 8.26
CA SER A 200 -25.18 -8.15 7.90
C SER A 200 -25.38 -8.14 6.40
N ARG A 201 -26.38 -8.91 5.98
CA ARG A 201 -26.81 -9.02 4.59
C ARG A 201 -28.26 -8.62 4.50
N GLU A 202 -28.51 -7.51 3.84
CA GLU A 202 -29.87 -7.04 3.63
C GLU A 202 -30.47 -7.78 2.44
N ARG A 203 -31.45 -8.65 2.72
CA ARG A 203 -32.30 -9.21 1.67
C ARG A 203 -33.27 -8.11 1.27
N VAL A 204 -33.27 -7.70 0.01
CA VAL A 204 -34.41 -6.94 -0.52
C VAL A 204 -35.62 -7.86 -0.33
N PRO A 205 -36.69 -7.46 0.39
CA PRO A 205 -37.89 -8.27 0.44
C PRO A 205 -38.40 -8.38 -0.99
N GLN A 206 -38.40 -9.59 -1.55
CA GLN A 206 -39.10 -9.84 -2.79
C GLN A 206 -40.59 -9.68 -2.48
N VAL A 207 -41.14 -8.51 -2.80
CA VAL A 207 -42.58 -8.25 -2.79
C VAL A 207 -43.15 -8.94 -4.04
N ASP A 208 -43.16 -10.26 -4.05
CA ASP A 208 -43.93 -11.01 -5.04
C ASP A 208 -44.70 -12.14 -4.33
N PRO A 209 -45.99 -11.92 -3.99
CA PRO A 209 -46.82 -12.86 -3.24
C PRO A 209 -47.04 -14.22 -3.93
N LEU A 210 -46.60 -14.38 -5.18
CA LEU A 210 -46.81 -15.58 -5.98
C LEU A 210 -45.66 -16.59 -5.93
N SER A 211 -44.51 -16.25 -5.32
CA SER A 211 -43.34 -17.16 -5.23
C SER A 211 -43.47 -18.25 -4.17
N ALA A 212 -44.47 -18.17 -3.29
CA ALA A 212 -44.66 -19.09 -2.16
C ALA A 212 -45.14 -20.51 -2.57
N TYR A 213 -45.52 -20.74 -3.83
CA TYR A 213 -46.17 -21.98 -4.27
C TYR A 213 -45.24 -23.12 -4.74
N TRP A 214 -43.92 -22.93 -4.76
CA TRP A 214 -42.97 -23.94 -5.26
C TRP A 214 -41.93 -24.40 -4.22
N SER A 215 -42.20 -24.20 -2.93
CA SER A 215 -41.34 -24.70 -1.85
C SER A 215 -41.57 -26.20 -1.64
N GLY A 216 -40.85 -27.01 -2.42
CA GLY A 216 -40.84 -28.45 -2.27
C GLY A 216 -39.66 -29.13 -2.96
N SER A 217 -38.41 -28.76 -2.62
CA SER A 217 -37.25 -29.68 -2.71
C SER A 217 -35.95 -29.13 -2.07
N VAL A 218 -35.74 -29.52 -0.80
CA VAL A 218 -34.49 -29.97 -0.13
C VAL A 218 -33.15 -29.23 -0.41
N ASP A 219 -32.84 -28.29 0.49
CA ASP A 219 -31.57 -28.00 1.21
C ASP A 219 -30.22 -27.74 0.48
N SER A 220 -30.05 -28.01 -0.82
CA SER A 220 -28.75 -27.83 -1.48
C SER A 220 -28.65 -26.62 -2.41
N VAL A 221 -29.75 -26.25 -3.07
CA VAL A 221 -29.78 -25.17 -4.07
C VAL A 221 -29.86 -23.80 -3.40
N ASP A 222 -30.58 -23.70 -2.28
CA ASP A 222 -30.80 -22.46 -1.54
C ASP A 222 -29.50 -21.94 -0.89
N ILE A 223 -28.69 -22.84 -0.32
CA ILE A 223 -27.35 -22.51 0.20
C ILE A 223 -26.41 -22.07 -0.94
N GLU A 224 -26.55 -22.64 -2.14
CA GLU A 224 -25.74 -22.24 -3.30
C GLU A 224 -26.19 -20.91 -3.93
N THR A 225 -27.47 -20.57 -3.87
CA THR A 225 -28.00 -19.26 -4.31
C THR A 225 -27.72 -18.19 -3.27
N GLU A 226 -27.87 -18.50 -1.98
CA GLU A 226 -27.42 -17.64 -0.89
C GLU A 226 -25.91 -17.34 -0.99
N ARG A 227 -25.06 -18.31 -1.34
CA ARG A 227 -23.62 -18.08 -1.56
C ARG A 227 -23.29 -17.25 -2.82
N ARG A 228 -24.24 -17.11 -3.76
CA ARG A 228 -24.07 -16.37 -5.02
C ARG A 228 -24.50 -14.91 -4.95
N GLU A 229 -25.35 -14.50 -4.00
CA GLU A 229 -25.65 -13.07 -3.85
C GLU A 229 -24.65 -12.38 -2.93
N ARG A 230 -23.68 -11.73 -3.57
CA ARG A 230 -22.75 -10.79 -2.95
C ARG A 230 -23.29 -9.37 -3.14
N LYS A 231 -24.55 -9.22 -2.75
CA LYS A 231 -25.37 -8.01 -2.85
C LYS A 231 -25.82 -7.62 -1.45
N GLY A 232 -25.90 -6.32 -1.17
CA GLY A 232 -26.45 -5.81 0.08
C GLY A 232 -25.66 -6.18 1.33
N TRP A 233 -24.36 -6.50 1.21
CA TRP A 233 -23.52 -6.69 2.38
C TRP A 233 -23.23 -5.33 3.01
N LYS A 234 -23.29 -5.31 4.34
CA LYS A 234 -22.96 -4.15 5.14
C LYS A 234 -22.15 -4.56 6.36
N VAL A 235 -21.17 -3.74 6.69
CA VAL A 235 -20.39 -3.85 7.92
C VAL A 235 -20.56 -2.55 8.68
N LYS A 236 -20.84 -2.65 9.98
CA LYS A 236 -20.83 -1.53 10.90
C LYS A 236 -19.78 -1.77 11.98
N ILE A 237 -18.97 -0.77 12.26
CA ILE A 237 -18.02 -0.76 13.35
C ILE A 237 -18.68 0.01 14.49
N HIS A 238 -18.77 -0.62 15.66
CA HIS A 238 -19.30 0.01 16.86
C HIS A 238 -18.19 0.20 17.87
N ASP A 239 -18.30 1.27 18.64
CA ASP A 239 -17.49 1.48 19.83
C ASP A 239 -17.89 0.51 20.97
N LEU A 240 -17.29 0.69 22.14
CA LEU A 240 -17.60 -0.10 23.34
C LEU A 240 -18.98 0.23 23.94
N SER A 241 -19.59 1.37 23.58
CA SER A 241 -20.96 1.72 23.99
C SER A 241 -22.02 1.04 23.13
N GLY A 242 -21.63 0.47 21.99
CA GLY A 242 -22.53 -0.11 21.00
C GLY A 242 -23.04 0.89 19.95
N SER A 243 -22.48 2.11 19.92
CA SER A 243 -22.79 3.14 18.93
C SER A 243 -22.04 2.87 17.63
N ALA A 244 -22.73 2.93 16.49
CA ALA A 244 -22.11 2.70 15.19
C ALA A 244 -21.33 3.95 14.75
N ILE A 245 -20.01 3.86 14.73
CA ILE A 245 -19.09 5.00 14.49
C ILE A 245 -18.38 4.95 13.13
N ALA A 246 -18.52 3.86 12.39
CA ALA A 246 -18.14 3.77 10.98
C ALA A 246 -18.91 2.64 10.29
N ALA A 247 -19.05 2.70 8.98
CA ALA A 247 -19.66 1.62 8.21
C ALA A 247 -19.11 1.50 6.79
N ALA A 248 -19.29 0.32 6.21
CA ALA A 248 -19.03 0.01 4.82
C ALA A 248 -20.24 -0.69 4.21
N PHE A 249 -20.72 -0.18 3.08
CA PHE A 249 -21.89 -0.72 2.37
C PHE A 249 -21.55 -1.00 0.91
N ILE A 250 -22.03 -2.11 0.37
CA ILE A 250 -21.96 -2.36 -1.08
C ILE A 250 -22.85 -1.36 -1.81
N THR A 251 -22.27 -0.53 -2.68
CA THR A 251 -22.99 0.38 -3.59
C THR A 251 -23.04 -0.16 -5.01
N THR A 252 -22.03 -0.90 -5.45
CA THR A 252 -22.05 -1.64 -6.71
C THR A 252 -21.94 -3.13 -6.42
N PRO A 253 -22.96 -3.93 -6.74
CA PRO A 253 -22.99 -5.34 -6.37
C PRO A 253 -21.87 -6.12 -7.05
N PHE A 254 -21.32 -7.11 -6.34
CA PHE A 254 -20.32 -8.01 -6.90
C PHE A 254 -21.04 -9.07 -7.73
N VAL A 255 -21.05 -8.90 -9.04
CA VAL A 255 -21.72 -9.78 -10.01
C VAL A 255 -20.78 -10.21 -11.13
N PRO A 256 -21.01 -11.36 -11.77
CA PRO A 256 -20.21 -11.76 -12.93
C PRO A 256 -20.30 -10.73 -14.05
N SER A 257 -19.16 -10.39 -14.65
CA SER A 257 -19.14 -9.59 -15.88
C SER A 257 -19.59 -10.42 -17.08
N THR A 258 -20.12 -9.76 -18.12
CA THR A 258 -20.61 -10.42 -19.33
C THR A 258 -19.56 -11.38 -19.91
N GLY A 259 -19.96 -12.63 -20.15
CA GLY A 259 -19.07 -13.67 -20.69
C GLY A 259 -18.08 -14.29 -19.69
N CYS A 260 -18.10 -13.86 -18.42
CA CYS A 260 -17.21 -14.36 -17.37
C CYS A 260 -17.99 -14.94 -16.19
N ASP A 261 -17.31 -15.72 -15.35
CA ASP A 261 -17.86 -16.25 -14.10
C ASP A 261 -17.25 -15.57 -12.85
N TRP A 262 -16.72 -14.36 -12.99
CA TRP A 262 -16.11 -13.56 -11.93
C TRP A 262 -16.40 -12.07 -12.12
N VAL A 263 -16.14 -11.28 -11.07
CA VAL A 263 -16.19 -9.82 -11.10
C VAL A 263 -14.96 -9.32 -11.85
N ALA A 264 -15.11 -8.79 -13.06
CA ALA A 264 -13.99 -8.30 -13.87
C ALA A 264 -13.84 -6.77 -13.79
N ARG A 265 -12.69 -6.25 -14.25
CA ARG A 265 -12.38 -4.82 -14.29
C ARG A 265 -13.44 -3.97 -15.03
N SER A 266 -14.17 -4.56 -15.98
CA SER A 266 -15.23 -3.88 -16.74
C SER A 266 -16.49 -3.60 -15.92
N ASN A 267 -16.69 -4.31 -14.81
CA ASN A 267 -17.79 -4.08 -13.88
C ASN A 267 -17.33 -4.40 -12.45
N PRO A 268 -16.53 -3.51 -11.82
CA PRO A 268 -16.00 -3.75 -10.49
C PRO A 268 -17.12 -3.66 -9.45
N GLY A 269 -17.05 -4.51 -8.43
CA GLY A 269 -17.86 -4.34 -7.23
C GLY A 269 -17.34 -3.15 -6.43
N ALA A 270 -18.20 -2.45 -5.70
CA ALA A 270 -17.81 -1.26 -4.96
C ALA A 270 -18.45 -1.19 -3.58
N TRP A 271 -17.65 -0.73 -2.62
CA TRP A 271 -18.04 -0.36 -1.28
C TRP A 271 -17.96 1.15 -1.11
N LEU A 272 -18.94 1.72 -0.42
CA LEU A 272 -18.87 3.06 0.14
C LEU A 272 -18.54 2.95 1.62
N ILE A 273 -17.46 3.62 2.01
CA ILE A 273 -17.04 3.78 3.40
C ILE A 273 -17.59 5.10 3.91
N VAL A 274 -18.22 5.06 5.07
CA VAL A 274 -18.91 6.20 5.66
C VAL A 274 -18.60 6.33 7.14
N HIS A 275 -18.82 7.53 7.65
CA HIS A 275 -18.85 7.84 9.08
C HIS A 275 -20.16 8.58 9.44
N PRO A 276 -20.56 8.59 10.72
CA PRO A 276 -21.73 9.33 11.17
C PRO A 276 -21.61 10.83 10.86
N ASP A 277 -22.72 11.45 10.47
CA ASP A 277 -22.79 12.90 10.33
C ASP A 277 -22.85 13.57 11.71
N ALA A 278 -21.90 14.46 12.02
CA ALA A 278 -21.90 15.23 13.26
C ALA A 278 -23.09 16.20 13.37
N CYS A 279 -23.63 16.67 12.24
CA CYS A 279 -24.74 17.63 12.20
C CYS A 279 -26.12 16.96 12.24
N ARG A 280 -26.21 15.68 11.85
CA ARG A 280 -27.47 14.95 11.68
C ARG A 280 -27.35 13.54 12.26
N PRO A 281 -27.79 13.36 13.52
CA PRO A 281 -27.86 12.05 14.15
C PRO A 281 -28.58 11.05 13.24
N GLU A 282 -28.09 9.81 13.17
CA GLU A 282 -28.59 8.71 12.32
C GLU A 282 -28.29 8.82 10.82
N SER A 283 -27.70 9.91 10.35
CA SER A 283 -27.27 10.03 8.95
C SER A 283 -25.77 9.72 8.77
N TRP A 284 -25.40 9.35 7.54
CA TRP A 284 -24.05 8.87 7.20
C TRP A 284 -23.44 9.78 6.13
N GLN A 285 -22.22 10.23 6.36
CA GLN A 285 -21.45 11.02 5.40
C GLN A 285 -20.41 10.15 4.68
N PRO A 286 -20.28 10.26 3.35
CA PRO A 286 -19.36 9.47 2.57
C PRO A 286 -17.92 9.91 2.79
N TRP A 287 -17.03 8.94 3.01
CA TRP A 287 -15.59 9.19 3.21
C TRP A 287 -14.74 8.66 2.06
N GLY A 288 -15.04 7.45 1.59
CA GLY A 288 -14.22 6.81 0.56
C GLY A 288 -14.97 5.75 -0.23
N LYS A 289 -14.47 5.45 -1.42
CA LYS A 289 -14.98 4.39 -2.30
C LYS A 289 -13.90 3.35 -2.54
N LEU A 290 -14.18 2.11 -2.17
CA LEU A 290 -13.32 0.95 -2.48
C LEU A 290 -13.94 0.14 -3.62
N GLU A 291 -13.28 0.10 -4.77
CA GLU A 291 -13.60 -0.79 -5.88
C GLU A 291 -12.77 -2.07 -5.80
N ALA A 292 -13.36 -3.19 -6.17
CA ALA A 292 -12.65 -4.46 -6.24
C ALA A 292 -13.12 -5.35 -7.40
N TRP A 293 -12.15 -6.02 -8.03
CA TRP A 293 -12.38 -6.98 -9.11
C TRP A 293 -11.27 -8.03 -9.16
N ARG A 294 -11.52 -9.13 -9.86
CA ARG A 294 -10.57 -10.22 -10.07
C ARG A 294 -9.89 -10.09 -11.42
N GLU A 295 -8.57 -10.17 -11.43
CA GLU A 295 -7.74 -10.26 -12.62
C GLU A 295 -7.21 -11.68 -12.77
N ARG A 296 -7.48 -12.29 -13.92
CA ARG A 296 -6.95 -13.61 -14.27
C ARG A 296 -5.62 -13.46 -14.99
N GLY A 297 -4.68 -14.34 -14.65
CA GLY A 297 -3.37 -14.44 -15.27
C GLY A 297 -2.76 -15.80 -14.98
N ILE A 298 -1.43 -15.90 -14.96
CA ILE A 298 -0.73 -17.11 -14.50
C ILE A 298 -1.13 -17.43 -13.05
N ARG A 299 -1.37 -16.39 -12.25
CA ARG A 299 -1.96 -16.47 -10.91
C ARG A 299 -3.07 -15.45 -10.80
N ASP A 300 -4.21 -15.90 -10.30
CA ASP A 300 -5.34 -15.01 -10.08
C ASP A 300 -5.03 -14.01 -8.95
N SER A 301 -5.40 -12.75 -9.18
CA SER A 301 -5.24 -11.66 -8.23
C SER A 301 -6.54 -10.88 -8.10
N ILE A 302 -6.73 -10.24 -6.96
CA ILE A 302 -7.86 -9.36 -6.67
C ILE A 302 -7.29 -7.96 -6.58
N CYS A 303 -7.73 -7.08 -7.47
CA CYS A 303 -7.39 -5.68 -7.41
C CYS A 303 -8.33 -4.97 -6.43
N CYS A 304 -7.76 -4.17 -5.54
CA CYS A 304 -8.47 -3.28 -4.64
C CYS A 304 -8.03 -1.85 -4.94
N ARG A 305 -8.97 -1.00 -5.36
CA ARG A 305 -8.73 0.41 -5.69
C ARG A 305 -9.54 1.30 -4.76
N PHE A 306 -8.87 2.13 -3.98
CA PHE A 306 -9.51 3.03 -3.02
C PHE A 306 -9.37 4.48 -3.44
N HIS A 307 -10.49 5.20 -3.43
CA HIS A 307 -10.56 6.64 -3.65
C HIS A 307 -11.08 7.32 -2.38
N LEU A 308 -10.43 8.41 -1.99
CA LEU A 308 -10.95 9.34 -0.99
C LEU A 308 -11.91 10.31 -1.66
N LEU A 309 -13.05 10.58 -1.03
CA LEU A 309 -14.04 11.52 -1.54
C LEU A 309 -13.78 12.89 -0.89
N SER A 310 -13.65 13.95 -1.70
CA SER A 310 -13.51 15.31 -1.20
C SER A 310 -14.87 15.96 -1.03
N GLU A 311 -15.14 16.51 0.16
CA GLU A 311 -16.35 17.26 0.45
C GLU A 311 -16.27 18.62 -0.26
N GLY A 312 -17.09 18.85 -1.29
CA GLY A 312 -17.25 20.18 -1.92
C GLY A 312 -16.95 20.33 -3.41
N GLN A 313 -16.67 19.26 -4.18
CA GLN A 313 -16.52 19.39 -5.64
C GLN A 313 -17.17 18.23 -6.41
N GLU A 314 -17.93 18.56 -7.45
CA GLU A 314 -18.70 17.61 -8.30
C GLU A 314 -17.83 16.59 -9.07
N SER A 315 -16.50 16.61 -8.89
CA SER A 315 -15.55 15.65 -9.48
C SER A 315 -14.27 15.42 -8.65
N GLY A 316 -14.32 15.58 -7.32
CA GLY A 316 -13.16 15.57 -6.43
C GLY A 316 -12.81 14.22 -5.79
N ASN A 317 -12.58 13.15 -6.56
CA ASN A 317 -12.13 11.86 -6.01
C ASN A 317 -10.61 11.70 -6.14
N VAL A 318 -9.90 11.51 -5.03
CA VAL A 318 -8.44 11.32 -5.03
C VAL A 318 -8.11 9.83 -4.94
N LEU A 319 -7.41 9.29 -5.96
CA LEU A 319 -6.94 7.90 -5.93
C LEU A 319 -5.90 7.72 -4.83
N MET A 320 -6.25 6.98 -3.80
CA MET A 320 -5.38 6.77 -2.64
C MET A 320 -4.56 5.49 -2.72
N SER A 321 -5.11 4.43 -3.32
CA SER A 321 -4.40 3.15 -3.43
C SER A 321 -4.99 2.29 -4.54
N GLU A 322 -4.13 1.57 -5.26
CA GLU A 322 -4.51 0.49 -6.17
C GLU A 322 -3.52 -0.66 -6.00
N ILE A 323 -3.99 -1.79 -5.48
CA ILE A 323 -3.14 -2.93 -5.10
C ILE A 323 -3.71 -4.23 -5.64
N LEU A 324 -2.82 -5.06 -6.16
CA LEU A 324 -3.10 -6.44 -6.58
C LEU A 324 -2.74 -7.40 -5.44
N ILE A 325 -3.77 -8.03 -4.88
CA ILE A 325 -3.66 -9.02 -3.80
C ILE A 325 -3.76 -10.42 -4.42
N SER A 326 -2.91 -11.36 -4.03
CA SER A 326 -3.04 -12.73 -4.55
C SER A 326 -4.34 -13.37 -4.09
N ALA A 327 -5.12 -13.92 -5.02
CA ALA A 327 -6.38 -14.58 -4.67
C ALA A 327 -6.14 -15.78 -3.74
N GLU A 328 -5.11 -16.59 -4.01
CA GLU A 328 -4.83 -17.81 -3.22
C GLU A 328 -4.07 -17.54 -1.92
N LYS A 329 -3.12 -16.60 -1.95
CA LYS A 329 -2.22 -16.37 -0.81
C LYS A 329 -2.71 -15.25 0.11
N GLY A 330 -3.57 -14.37 -0.38
CA GLY A 330 -3.85 -13.09 0.27
C GLY A 330 -2.70 -12.12 0.03
N GLY A 331 -2.61 -11.12 0.90
CA GLY A 331 -1.60 -10.07 0.78
C GLY A 331 -1.90 -8.90 1.69
N GLU A 332 -1.29 -7.77 1.38
CA GLU A 332 -1.43 -6.54 2.15
C GLU A 332 -1.98 -5.44 1.24
N PHE A 333 -3.10 -4.87 1.66
CA PHE A 333 -3.57 -3.58 1.16
C PHE A 333 -2.93 -2.48 2.00
N PHE A 334 -2.48 -1.38 1.41
CA PHE A 334 -1.89 -0.27 2.14
C PHE A 334 -2.19 1.06 1.46
N ILE A 335 -2.16 2.14 2.23
CA ILE A 335 -2.27 3.53 1.77
C ILE A 335 -1.00 4.25 2.21
N ASP A 336 -0.29 4.85 1.26
CA ASP A 336 0.96 5.56 1.47
C ASP A 336 1.02 6.78 0.54
N THR A 337 0.96 7.98 1.11
CA THR A 337 0.88 9.22 0.35
C THR A 337 2.20 9.60 -0.32
N ASP A 338 3.35 9.08 0.13
CA ASP A 338 4.64 9.25 -0.57
C ASP A 338 4.64 8.61 -1.95
N ARG A 339 3.86 7.55 -2.13
CA ARG A 339 3.76 6.85 -3.42
C ARG A 339 2.88 7.59 -4.41
N GLN A 340 1.84 8.28 -3.93
CA GLN A 340 0.91 9.01 -4.78
C GLN A 340 1.56 10.25 -5.38
N LEU A 341 2.37 10.98 -4.60
CA LEU A 341 3.12 12.15 -5.09
C LEU A 341 4.03 11.78 -6.28
N ARG A 342 4.53 10.53 -6.32
CA ARG A 342 5.36 10.02 -7.42
C ARG A 342 4.57 9.68 -8.68
N THR A 343 3.32 9.24 -8.56
CA THR A 343 2.48 8.89 -9.71
C THR A 343 1.86 10.13 -10.36
N ALA A 344 1.52 11.16 -9.57
CA ALA A 344 0.99 12.43 -10.08
C ALA A 344 2.03 13.25 -10.86
N ALA A 345 3.33 13.10 -10.54
CA ALA A 345 4.42 13.75 -11.27
C ALA A 345 4.63 13.21 -12.71
N ALA A 346 3.92 12.14 -13.12
CA ALA A 346 3.99 11.58 -14.47
C ALA A 346 3.02 12.22 -15.48
N THR A 347 2.15 13.14 -15.05
CA THR A 347 1.23 13.89 -15.92
C THR A 347 1.57 15.39 -15.87
N PRO A 348 1.94 16.03 -17.00
CA PRO A 348 2.27 17.45 -17.01
C PRO A 348 0.98 18.26 -17.12
N ILE A 349 0.49 18.80 -16.01
CA ILE A 349 -0.39 19.98 -16.03
C ILE A 349 0.10 20.92 -14.93
N PRO A 350 0.50 22.17 -15.25
CA PRO A 350 1.02 23.10 -14.26
C PRO A 350 -0.11 23.91 -13.61
N SER A 351 0.24 24.50 -12.46
CA SER A 351 -0.34 25.68 -11.79
C SER A 351 -1.27 25.43 -10.58
N PRO A 352 -1.41 26.42 -9.68
CA PRO A 352 -0.39 26.80 -8.68
C PRO A 352 -0.96 26.77 -7.26
N GLN A 353 -0.08 27.04 -6.28
CA GLN A 353 -0.35 27.24 -4.85
C GLN A 353 -1.76 27.76 -4.53
N SER A 354 -2.51 27.02 -3.72
CA SER A 354 -3.74 27.51 -3.09
C SER A 354 -3.73 27.14 -1.62
N SER A 355 -3.66 28.17 -0.79
CA SER A 355 -3.98 28.18 0.62
C SER A 355 -5.47 27.92 0.80
N GLY A 356 -5.83 26.89 1.56
CA GLY A 356 -7.22 26.59 1.90
C GLY A 356 -7.31 25.38 2.81
N ASP A 357 -7.31 25.65 4.11
CA ASP A 357 -7.95 24.93 5.21
C ASP A 357 -8.21 23.43 5.00
N PHE A 358 -7.18 22.63 5.24
CA PHE A 358 -7.36 21.23 5.64
C PHE A 358 -7.96 21.22 7.05
N SER A 359 -9.26 20.97 7.15
CA SER A 359 -9.88 20.59 8.41
C SER A 359 -9.20 19.30 8.91
N GLY A 360 -8.24 19.46 9.83
CA GLY A 360 -7.59 18.39 10.60
C GLY A 360 -6.25 17.84 10.08
N LEU A 361 -5.82 18.12 8.84
CA LEU A 361 -4.57 17.60 8.28
C LEU A 361 -3.74 18.73 7.65
N GLY A 362 -3.10 19.58 8.49
CA GLY A 362 -2.07 20.54 8.02
C GLY A 362 -1.00 19.86 7.17
N PRO A 363 -0.19 20.57 6.36
CA PRO A 363 0.55 20.02 5.23
C PRO A 363 1.40 18.81 5.65
N VAL A 364 0.80 17.62 5.53
CA VAL A 364 1.36 16.41 6.12
C VAL A 364 2.52 16.03 5.22
N THR A 365 3.73 16.09 5.77
CA THR A 365 4.89 15.42 5.19
C THR A 365 4.44 13.99 4.85
N GLY A 366 4.31 13.66 3.56
CA GLY A 366 3.69 12.42 3.08
C GLY A 366 4.24 11.16 3.76
N GLY A 367 3.53 10.03 3.67
CA GLY A 367 3.99 8.76 4.22
C GLY A 367 2.88 7.74 4.46
N PHE A 368 3.18 6.74 5.29
CA PHE A 368 2.29 5.64 5.62
C PHE A 368 0.99 6.13 6.28
N VAL A 369 -0.16 5.65 5.82
CA VAL A 369 -1.45 5.92 6.44
C VAL A 369 -1.93 4.65 7.12
N MET A 370 -2.16 3.60 6.35
CA MET A 370 -2.63 2.31 6.86
C MET A 370 -2.04 1.14 6.09
N SER A 371 -2.02 -0.03 6.70
CA SER A 371 -1.99 -1.31 6.00
C SER A 371 -2.97 -2.30 6.61
N CYS A 372 -3.50 -3.20 5.79
CA CYS A 372 -4.42 -4.25 6.15
C CYS A 372 -3.96 -5.54 5.48
N ARG A 373 -3.58 -6.52 6.30
CA ARG A 373 -3.18 -7.85 5.84
C ARG A 373 -4.38 -8.78 5.85
N VAL A 374 -4.69 -9.36 4.70
CA VAL A 374 -5.83 -10.25 4.48
C VAL A 374 -5.37 -11.62 3.99
N GLN A 375 -6.13 -12.66 4.31
CA GLN A 375 -5.86 -14.02 3.85
C GLN A 375 -6.50 -14.29 2.49
N GLY A 376 -5.93 -15.26 1.77
CA GLY A 376 -6.46 -15.70 0.48
C GLY A 376 -7.76 -16.50 0.59
N GLU A 377 -8.34 -16.78 -0.57
CA GLU A 377 -9.54 -17.58 -0.74
C GLU A 377 -9.43 -18.95 -0.01
N GLY A 378 -10.49 -19.36 0.68
CA GLY A 378 -10.62 -20.64 1.39
C GLY A 378 -10.04 -20.67 2.81
N LYS A 379 -9.40 -19.58 3.27
CA LYS A 379 -8.82 -19.48 4.61
C LYS A 379 -9.71 -18.62 5.52
N SER A 380 -9.69 -18.92 6.82
CA SER A 380 -10.29 -18.04 7.84
C SER A 380 -9.47 -16.76 7.94
N SER A 381 -9.97 -15.67 7.35
CA SER A 381 -9.28 -14.39 7.39
C SER A 381 -9.54 -13.69 8.72
N LYS A 382 -8.45 -13.25 9.36
CA LYS A 382 -8.47 -12.41 10.56
C LYS A 382 -7.63 -11.17 10.25
N PRO A 383 -8.24 -10.14 9.64
CA PRO A 383 -7.49 -8.97 9.19
C PRO A 383 -6.65 -8.36 10.30
N THR A 384 -5.39 -8.06 9.98
CA THR A 384 -4.49 -7.31 10.85
C THR A 384 -4.26 -5.96 10.23
N VAL A 385 -4.51 -4.89 10.98
CA VAL A 385 -4.50 -3.52 10.48
C VAL A 385 -3.44 -2.72 11.23
N GLN A 386 -2.56 -2.06 10.51
CA GLN A 386 -1.64 -1.06 11.06
C GLN A 386 -2.12 0.32 10.64
N LEU A 387 -2.15 1.28 11.57
CA LEU A 387 -2.63 2.63 11.34
C LEU A 387 -1.67 3.64 11.95
N ALA A 388 -1.13 4.57 11.16
CA ALA A 388 -0.23 5.59 11.66
C ALA A 388 -0.95 6.54 12.62
N MET A 389 -0.37 6.73 13.81
CA MET A 389 -0.95 7.54 14.89
C MET A 389 -1.26 8.97 14.44
N ARG A 390 -0.42 9.57 13.58
CA ARG A 390 -0.63 10.94 13.06
C ARG A 390 -1.93 11.14 12.28
N HIS A 391 -2.58 10.08 11.83
CA HIS A 391 -3.84 10.13 11.10
C HIS A 391 -5.05 9.81 11.98
N VAL A 392 -4.86 9.74 13.30
CA VAL A 392 -5.87 9.37 14.28
C VAL A 392 -5.90 10.41 15.38
N THR A 393 -6.92 11.26 15.36
CA THR A 393 -7.18 12.26 16.40
C THR A 393 -8.18 11.75 17.43
N CYS A 394 -9.09 10.88 17.01
CA CYS A 394 -10.09 10.24 17.87
C CYS A 394 -10.30 8.75 17.52
N VAL A 395 -11.17 8.08 18.26
CA VAL A 395 -11.45 6.64 18.09
C VAL A 395 -12.26 6.38 16.81
N GLU A 396 -13.10 7.34 16.42
CA GLU A 396 -13.89 7.35 15.20
C GLU A 396 -13.00 7.35 13.95
N ASP A 397 -11.91 8.13 13.97
CA ASP A 397 -10.90 8.12 12.90
C ASP A 397 -10.34 6.71 12.69
N ALA A 398 -10.01 5.99 13.77
CA ALA A 398 -9.53 4.62 13.64
C ALA A 398 -10.62 3.66 13.13
N ALA A 399 -11.87 3.85 13.54
CA ALA A 399 -12.99 3.02 13.13
C ALA A 399 -13.26 3.07 11.62
N ILE A 400 -13.04 4.22 10.98
CA ILE A 400 -13.23 4.36 9.53
C ILE A 400 -12.27 3.48 8.73
N PHE A 401 -11.03 3.36 9.21
CA PHE A 401 -10.04 2.45 8.63
C PHE A 401 -10.35 0.99 8.94
N MET A 402 -10.99 0.68 10.09
CA MET A 402 -11.49 -0.67 10.37
C MET A 402 -12.62 -1.06 9.41
N ALA A 403 -13.53 -0.13 9.09
CA ALA A 403 -14.58 -0.35 8.10
C ALA A 403 -13.99 -0.61 6.70
N LEU A 404 -12.97 0.17 6.31
CA LEU A 404 -12.23 -0.06 5.06
C LEU A 404 -11.51 -1.41 5.06
N ALA A 405 -10.84 -1.79 6.16
CA ALA A 405 -10.17 -3.07 6.29
C ALA A 405 -11.15 -4.26 6.16
N ALA A 406 -12.32 -4.17 6.79
CA ALA A 406 -13.39 -5.15 6.64
C ALA A 406 -13.89 -5.24 5.18
N ALA A 407 -14.04 -4.11 4.49
CA ALA A 407 -14.43 -4.08 3.08
C ALA A 407 -13.37 -4.73 2.16
N VAL A 408 -12.07 -4.50 2.42
CA VAL A 408 -10.96 -5.16 1.70
C VAL A 408 -11.01 -6.67 1.92
N ASP A 409 -11.17 -7.11 3.18
CA ASP A 409 -11.26 -8.53 3.52
C ASP A 409 -12.44 -9.23 2.85
N LEU A 410 -13.63 -8.64 2.96
CA LEU A 410 -14.84 -9.16 2.33
C LEU A 410 -14.75 -9.14 0.80
N SER A 411 -13.98 -8.22 0.21
CA SER A 411 -13.75 -8.19 -1.24
C SER A 411 -12.97 -9.42 -1.74
N ILE A 412 -12.15 -10.05 -0.90
CA ILE A 412 -11.49 -11.32 -1.24
C ILE A 412 -12.51 -12.43 -1.46
N GLU A 413 -13.53 -12.52 -0.59
CA GLU A 413 -14.64 -13.46 -0.74
C GLU A 413 -15.58 -13.05 -1.88
N ALA A 414 -15.91 -11.76 -1.97
CA ALA A 414 -16.87 -11.24 -2.93
C ALA A 414 -16.37 -11.32 -4.39
N CYS A 415 -15.06 -11.41 -4.63
CA CYS A 415 -14.50 -11.56 -5.96
C CYS A 415 -14.34 -13.01 -6.42
N ARG A 416 -14.58 -14.02 -5.57
CA ARG A 416 -14.42 -15.44 -5.94
C ARG A 416 -15.21 -15.82 -7.20
N PRO A 417 -14.77 -16.76 -8.04
CA PRO A 417 -15.61 -17.24 -9.14
C PRO A 417 -16.99 -17.73 -8.66
N PHE A 418 -18.04 -17.42 -9.41
CA PHE A 418 -19.42 -17.76 -9.05
C PHE A 418 -19.78 -19.21 -9.39
N ARG A 419 -19.07 -19.83 -10.35
CA ARG A 419 -19.22 -21.25 -10.66
C ARG A 419 -18.19 -22.05 -9.87
N ARG A 420 -18.65 -23.03 -9.10
CA ARG A 420 -17.77 -24.07 -8.54
C ARG A 420 -17.33 -24.96 -9.70
N LYS A 421 -16.03 -25.11 -9.94
CA LYS A 421 -15.55 -26.23 -10.78
C LYS A 421 -15.99 -27.51 -10.07
N LEU A 422 -16.93 -28.26 -10.64
CA LEU A 422 -17.11 -29.65 -10.23
C LEU A 422 -15.75 -30.32 -10.42
N ARG A 423 -15.14 -30.74 -9.31
CA ARG A 423 -13.99 -31.64 -9.36
C ARG A 423 -14.49 -32.87 -10.09
N ARG A 424 -14.08 -33.05 -11.35
CA ARG A 424 -14.38 -34.22 -12.16
C ARG A 424 -13.77 -35.42 -11.42
N ARG A 425 -14.54 -36.09 -10.56
CA ARG A 425 -14.18 -37.43 -10.09
C ARG A 425 -14.23 -38.28 -11.36
N SER A 426 -13.07 -38.74 -11.83
CA SER A 426 -13.06 -39.86 -12.77
C SER A 426 -13.65 -41.04 -12.00
N HIS A 427 -14.92 -41.32 -12.25
CA HIS A 427 -15.44 -42.64 -11.95
C HIS A 427 -14.74 -43.57 -12.94
N HIS A 428 -13.68 -44.23 -12.48
CA HIS A 428 -13.26 -45.48 -13.11
C HIS A 428 -14.35 -46.49 -12.77
N SER A 429 -15.22 -46.75 -13.74
CA SER A 429 -16.10 -47.91 -13.73
C SER A 429 -15.24 -49.17 -13.71
N LEU A 430 -15.46 -50.01 -12.71
CA LEU A 430 -15.01 -51.40 -12.64
C LEU A 430 -15.65 -52.24 -13.74
#